data_AF-A0A3D4Q6U4-F1
#
_entry.id   AF-A0A3D4Q6U4-F1
#
_cell.length_a   1.000
_cell.length_b   1.000
_cell.length_c   1.000
_cell.angle_alpha   90.00
_cell.angle_beta   90.00
_cell.angle_gamma   90.00
#
_symmetry.space_group_name_H-M   'P 1'
#
loop_
_entity.id
_entity.type
_entity.pdbx_description
1 polymer ?
#
loop_
_entity_poly.entity_id
_entity_poly.type
_entity_poly.pdbx_seq_one_letter_code
_entity_poly.pdbx_strand_id
1 'polypeptide(L)'
;MGEYRKLWFILIGVLAVTFSLLGYFGTEVYRNAPPIPAQVVSESGEVLMTHDSILDGQTAWQSVGGMQLGSIWGHGAYQAPDWTADWLHRELLNWLGLAAQDAFGKAYADLDGAQQNALQYDLKVAYRTNTYNADTDQVVLSARRVQAIAQTSDYYQRLFSDAPELQKTRENYAMKENTLPDPERRERMAEFFFWTAWAASTERTSGEATYTNNWPHEPLIDNRPTAENIVWSIASVVLLVFGVGALVWAWAFLRKENEEETVAPDVDPITTFAVTPSQRALGKYLFVVVALFTFQVFLGGFTAHYTVEGQTFYGINVSEWFPYSLVRTWHIQSAMFWIATGFLAAGLFLAPIINGGKDPRYQKLGVDILFWALIAVVVGSFIGNFLAIAHIIPTNLSFWFGHQGYEYVDLGRVWQIGKFVGILLWLFLMMRGITSALRQPGDKNLLALLTASVVAIGLFYGAGLFYGERTHLSVMEYWRWWVVHLWV
;
A
#
# COMPACT_ATOMS: atom_id res chain seq x y z
N MET A 1 4.87 0.52 -38.94
CA MET A 1 3.50 0.97 -38.60
C MET A 1 2.64 1.09 -39.87
N GLY A 2 2.59 0.02 -40.69
CA GLY A 2 1.85 0.02 -41.96
C GLY A 2 0.36 -0.27 -41.73
N GLU A 3 -0.01 -1.56 -41.72
CA GLU A 3 -1.42 -2.00 -41.69
C GLU A 3 -2.16 -1.69 -40.38
N TYR A 4 -1.47 -1.65 -39.24
CA TYR A 4 -2.08 -1.43 -37.93
C TYR A 4 -2.08 0.04 -37.46
N ARG A 5 -1.89 1.01 -38.36
CA ARG A 5 -1.79 2.44 -38.00
C ARG A 5 -2.96 2.94 -37.14
N LYS A 6 -4.18 2.49 -37.45
CA LYS A 6 -5.38 2.86 -36.68
C LYS A 6 -5.30 2.35 -35.23
N LEU A 7 -4.93 1.09 -35.02
CA LEU A 7 -4.85 0.48 -33.69
C LEU A 7 -3.75 1.13 -32.85
N TRP A 8 -2.60 1.41 -33.45
CA TRP A 8 -1.50 2.12 -32.77
C TRP A 8 -1.91 3.53 -32.31
N PHE A 9 -2.61 4.30 -33.15
CA PHE A 9 -3.08 5.62 -32.73
C PHE A 9 -4.18 5.56 -31.67
N ILE A 10 -5.06 4.56 -31.71
CA ILE A 10 -6.04 4.34 -30.65
C ILE A 10 -5.30 4.06 -29.32
N LEU A 11 -4.33 3.14 -29.33
CA LEU A 11 -3.53 2.83 -28.14
C LEU A 11 -2.83 4.07 -27.59
N ILE A 12 -2.10 4.81 -28.44
CA ILE A 12 -1.38 6.03 -28.02
C ILE A 12 -2.36 7.09 -27.52
N GLY A 13 -3.51 7.25 -28.17
CA GLY A 13 -4.54 8.20 -27.76
C GLY A 13 -5.13 7.85 -26.39
N VAL A 14 -5.44 6.57 -26.15
CA VAL A 14 -5.91 6.09 -24.84
C VAL A 14 -4.87 6.36 -23.77
N LEU A 15 -3.60 5.98 -24.00
CA LEU A 15 -2.51 6.23 -23.05
C LEU A 15 -2.35 7.73 -22.77
N ALA A 16 -2.33 8.58 -23.79
CA ALA A 16 -2.19 10.02 -23.61
C ALA A 16 -3.33 10.59 -22.75
N VAL A 17 -4.57 10.18 -23.00
CA VAL A 17 -5.73 10.65 -22.23
C VAL A 17 -5.69 10.15 -20.79
N THR A 18 -5.50 8.86 -20.56
CA THR A 18 -5.55 8.27 -19.22
C THR A 18 -4.38 8.75 -18.34
N PHE A 19 -3.17 8.86 -18.89
CA PHE A 19 -2.04 9.42 -18.15
C PHE A 19 -2.17 10.92 -17.88
N SER A 20 -2.79 11.68 -18.79
CA SER A 20 -3.08 13.10 -18.53
C SER A 20 -4.09 13.26 -17.40
N LEU A 21 -5.14 12.44 -17.37
CA LEU A 21 -6.11 12.42 -16.26
C LEU A 21 -5.43 12.03 -14.94
N LEU A 22 -4.60 10.97 -14.95
CA LEU A 22 -3.88 10.50 -13.77
C LEU A 22 -2.92 11.57 -13.22
N GLY A 23 -2.21 12.29 -14.09
CA GLY A 23 -1.31 13.39 -13.69
C GLY A 23 -2.06 14.64 -13.20
N TYR A 24 -3.17 14.99 -13.85
CA TYR A 24 -4.03 16.10 -13.43
C TYR A 24 -4.62 15.84 -12.03
N PHE A 25 -5.29 14.71 -11.83
CA PHE A 25 -5.87 14.37 -10.53
C PHE A 25 -4.80 14.05 -9.48
N GLY A 26 -3.61 13.58 -9.88
CA GLY A 26 -2.46 13.50 -8.99
C GLY A 26 -2.06 14.87 -8.42
N THR A 27 -2.08 15.92 -9.23
CA THR A 27 -1.82 17.29 -8.76
C THR A 27 -2.88 17.73 -7.74
N GLU A 28 -4.13 17.36 -7.95
CA GLU A 28 -5.22 17.65 -7.01
C GLU A 28 -5.10 16.85 -5.70
N VAL A 29 -4.56 15.62 -5.72
CA VAL A 29 -4.24 14.88 -4.48
C VAL A 29 -3.20 15.61 -3.64
N TYR A 30 -2.20 16.23 -4.27
CA TYR A 30 -1.19 17.02 -3.57
C TYR A 30 -1.75 18.32 -2.98
N ARG A 31 -2.65 19.00 -3.71
CA ARG A 31 -3.20 20.30 -3.30
C ARG A 31 -4.31 20.21 -2.27
N ASN A 32 -5.12 19.15 -2.34
CA ASN A 32 -6.32 18.98 -1.50
C ASN A 32 -6.14 17.90 -0.43
N ALA A 33 -4.89 17.50 -0.13
CA ALA A 33 -4.60 16.62 0.99
C ALA A 33 -5.02 17.29 2.32
N PRO A 34 -5.46 16.53 3.33
CA PRO A 34 -5.68 17.08 4.68
C PRO A 34 -4.39 17.74 5.18
N PRO A 35 -4.43 18.95 5.76
CA PRO A 35 -3.22 19.57 6.27
C PRO A 35 -2.67 18.79 7.48
N ILE A 36 -1.34 18.73 7.60
CA ILE A 36 -0.68 18.40 8.86
C ILE A 36 -0.31 19.77 9.47
N PRO A 37 -1.03 20.22 10.51
CA PRO A 37 -0.86 21.57 11.02
C PRO A 37 0.51 21.76 11.64
N ALA A 38 1.07 22.97 11.57
CA ALA A 38 2.30 23.31 12.30
C ALA A 38 2.15 23.05 13.80
N GLN A 39 0.99 23.41 14.37
CA GLN A 39 0.65 23.15 15.77
C GLN A 39 -0.82 22.78 15.96
N VAL A 40 -1.06 21.86 16.89
CA VAL A 40 -2.38 21.62 17.48
C VAL A 40 -2.38 22.25 18.86
N VAL A 41 -3.30 23.16 19.11
CA VAL A 41 -3.36 23.95 20.36
C VAL A 41 -4.72 23.79 21.04
N SER A 42 -4.74 23.92 22.36
CA SER A 42 -5.99 24.06 23.10
C SER A 42 -6.57 25.47 22.96
N GLU A 43 -7.85 25.65 23.34
CA GLU A 43 -8.47 26.98 23.47
C GLU A 43 -7.72 27.94 24.43
N SER A 44 -6.93 27.41 25.38
CA SER A 44 -6.10 28.21 26.29
C SER A 44 -4.73 28.57 25.70
N GLY A 45 -4.40 28.09 24.50
CA GLY A 45 -3.13 28.34 23.83
C GLY A 45 -2.00 27.37 24.21
N GLU A 46 -2.30 26.28 24.92
CA GLU A 46 -1.34 25.22 25.20
C GLU A 46 -1.05 24.44 23.91
N VAL A 47 0.23 24.26 23.57
CA VAL A 47 0.64 23.44 22.42
C VAL A 47 0.57 21.97 22.81
N LEU A 48 -0.25 21.21 22.10
CA LEU A 48 -0.51 19.80 22.36
C LEU A 48 0.30 18.90 21.43
N MET A 49 0.39 19.26 20.15
CA MET A 49 1.10 18.50 19.12
C MET A 49 1.73 19.46 18.11
N THR A 50 2.72 18.97 17.38
CA THR A 50 3.39 19.72 16.31
C THR A 50 3.40 18.90 15.02
N HIS A 51 3.63 19.58 13.89
CA HIS A 51 3.85 18.91 12.62
C HIS A 51 4.90 17.78 12.73
N ASP A 52 6.04 18.07 13.35
CA ASP A 52 7.16 17.13 13.45
C ASP A 52 6.82 15.96 14.37
N SER A 53 6.09 16.20 15.46
CA SER A 53 5.72 15.16 16.40
C SER A 53 4.69 14.18 15.80
N ILE A 54 3.76 14.66 14.96
CA ILE A 54 2.86 13.82 14.17
C ILE A 54 3.65 12.96 13.17
N LEU A 55 4.65 13.52 12.48
CA LEU A 55 5.48 12.77 11.53
C LEU A 55 6.46 11.80 12.20
N ASP A 56 6.94 12.12 13.40
CA ASP A 56 7.69 11.19 14.26
C ASP A 56 6.78 10.02 14.67
N GLY A 57 5.51 10.29 14.93
CA GLY A 57 4.47 9.29 15.16
C GLY A 57 4.23 8.38 13.96
N GLN A 58 4.15 8.96 12.76
CA GLN A 58 4.07 8.19 11.51
C GLN A 58 5.28 7.25 11.38
N THR A 59 6.48 7.73 11.69
CA THR A 59 7.72 6.92 11.65
C THR A 59 7.73 5.83 12.73
N ALA A 60 7.17 6.11 13.91
CA ALA A 60 6.95 5.13 14.98
C ALA A 60 6.02 4.00 14.53
N TRP A 61 4.87 4.35 13.93
CA TRP A 61 3.94 3.39 13.37
C TRP A 61 4.56 2.54 12.25
N GLN A 62 5.36 3.13 11.35
CA GLN A 62 6.08 2.37 10.31
C GLN A 62 6.99 1.28 10.93
N SER A 63 7.65 1.60 12.05
CA SER A 63 8.64 0.70 12.69
C SER A 63 8.05 -0.52 13.39
N VAL A 64 6.77 -0.48 13.77
CA VAL A 64 6.08 -1.64 14.36
C VAL A 64 5.49 -2.59 13.31
N GLY A 65 5.72 -2.29 12.02
CA GLY A 65 5.18 -3.02 10.86
C GLY A 65 4.14 -2.23 10.07
N GLY A 66 3.71 -1.06 10.55
CA GLY A 66 2.75 -0.19 9.89
C GLY A 66 1.46 -0.91 9.45
N MET A 67 1.20 -0.91 8.14
CA MET A 67 0.05 -1.58 7.50
C MET A 67 0.05 -3.10 7.63
N GLN A 68 1.11 -3.72 8.16
CA GLN A 68 1.19 -5.17 8.36
C GLN A 68 0.57 -5.61 9.70
N LEU A 69 0.38 -4.67 10.63
CA LEU A 69 -0.19 -4.95 11.95
C LEU A 69 -1.71 -4.73 11.97
N GLY A 70 -2.15 -3.55 11.54
CA GLY A 70 -3.55 -3.17 11.36
C GLY A 70 -3.68 -2.28 10.13
N SER A 71 -4.71 -1.43 10.11
CA SER A 71 -4.94 -0.50 8.98
C SER A 71 -4.98 0.96 9.40
N ILE A 72 -4.68 1.84 8.45
CA ILE A 72 -4.89 3.28 8.51
C ILE A 72 -5.66 3.66 7.24
N TRP A 73 -6.75 4.41 7.39
CA TRP A 73 -7.61 4.80 6.26
C TRP A 73 -8.10 3.60 5.44
N GLY A 74 -8.30 2.45 6.08
CA GLY A 74 -8.79 1.21 5.48
C GLY A 74 -7.72 0.38 4.77
N HIS A 75 -6.49 0.87 4.60
CA HIS A 75 -5.40 0.10 4.00
C HIS A 75 -4.53 -0.56 5.07
N GLY A 76 -4.37 -1.88 4.97
CA GLY A 76 -3.49 -2.67 5.82
C GLY A 76 -4.02 -4.05 6.17
N ALA A 77 -3.59 -4.57 7.31
CA ALA A 77 -3.98 -5.87 7.81
C ALA A 77 -5.38 -5.85 8.46
N TYR A 78 -5.93 -7.04 8.68
CA TYR A 78 -7.35 -7.22 9.03
C TYR A 78 -7.57 -7.89 10.39
N GLN A 79 -6.51 -8.24 11.11
CA GLN A 79 -6.63 -8.90 12.42
C GLN A 79 -6.72 -7.86 13.55
N ALA A 80 -5.77 -6.93 13.60
CA ALA A 80 -5.88 -5.74 14.41
C ALA A 80 -6.88 -4.75 13.75
N PRO A 81 -7.46 -3.83 14.51
CA PRO A 81 -8.43 -2.88 13.97
C PRO A 81 -7.79 -1.90 12.99
N ASP A 82 -8.65 -1.14 12.30
CA ASP A 82 -8.21 0.13 11.71
C ASP A 82 -7.99 1.15 12.83
N TRP A 83 -6.77 1.65 12.97
CA TRP A 83 -6.41 2.56 14.06
C TRP A 83 -7.08 3.92 13.93
N THR A 84 -7.41 4.35 12.71
CA THR A 84 -8.14 5.60 12.50
C THR A 84 -9.58 5.49 12.97
N ALA A 85 -10.25 4.39 12.61
CA ALA A 85 -11.64 4.16 13.00
C ALA A 85 -11.77 3.83 14.50
N ASP A 86 -10.89 2.99 15.05
CA ASP A 86 -10.89 2.65 16.48
C ASP A 86 -10.52 3.87 17.35
N TRP A 87 -9.54 4.69 16.93
CA TRP A 87 -9.22 5.93 17.63
C TRP A 87 -10.42 6.86 17.62
N LEU A 88 -11.00 7.11 16.43
CA LEU A 88 -12.14 8.00 16.29
C LEU A 88 -13.29 7.57 17.21
N HIS A 89 -13.69 6.31 17.15
CA HIS A 89 -14.79 5.81 17.96
C HIS A 89 -14.54 5.97 19.46
N ARG A 90 -13.34 5.62 19.94
CA ARG A 90 -12.94 5.78 21.35
C ARG A 90 -12.93 7.25 21.77
N GLU A 91 -12.39 8.13 20.95
CA GLU A 91 -12.36 9.57 21.22
C GLU A 91 -13.77 10.14 21.35
N LEU A 92 -14.69 9.76 20.44
CA LEU A 92 -16.09 10.16 20.47
C LEU A 92 -16.82 9.66 21.73
N LEU A 93 -16.60 8.41 22.12
CA LEU A 93 -17.20 7.85 23.35
C LEU A 93 -16.64 8.51 24.61
N ASN A 94 -15.33 8.79 24.66
CA ASN A 94 -14.71 9.53 25.76
C ASN A 94 -15.27 10.96 25.85
N TRP A 95 -15.44 11.63 24.72
CA TRP A 95 -16.06 12.95 24.66
C TRP A 95 -17.50 12.94 25.17
N LEU A 96 -18.32 11.96 24.73
CA LEU A 96 -19.70 11.78 25.18
C LEU A 96 -19.78 11.44 26.67
N GLY A 97 -18.87 10.61 27.18
CA GLY A 97 -18.77 10.28 28.60
C GLY A 97 -18.49 11.52 29.46
N LEU A 98 -17.54 12.37 29.04
CA LEU A 98 -17.25 13.65 29.69
C LEU A 98 -18.44 14.61 29.61
N ALA A 99 -19.06 14.76 28.44
CA ALA A 99 -20.21 15.64 28.26
C ALA A 99 -21.44 15.20 29.09
N ALA A 100 -21.69 13.89 29.18
CA ALA A 100 -22.75 13.31 30.00
C ALA A 100 -22.52 13.55 31.49
N GLN A 101 -21.27 13.43 31.94
CA GLN A 101 -20.89 13.71 33.32
C GLN A 101 -21.06 15.19 33.66
N ASP A 102 -20.63 16.09 32.78
CA ASP A 102 -20.75 17.55 32.97
C ASP A 102 -22.22 18.01 33.02
N ALA A 103 -23.05 17.52 32.11
CA ALA A 103 -24.43 18.00 31.93
C ALA A 103 -25.44 17.31 32.87
N PHE A 104 -25.23 16.02 33.18
CA PHE A 104 -26.23 15.20 33.86
C PHE A 104 -25.70 14.40 35.05
N GLY A 105 -24.37 14.38 35.29
CA GLY A 105 -23.75 13.62 36.37
C GLY A 105 -23.94 12.11 36.24
N LYS A 106 -24.12 11.59 35.02
CA LYS A 106 -24.40 10.19 34.71
C LYS A 106 -23.51 9.70 33.56
N ALA A 107 -23.33 8.38 33.47
CA ALA A 107 -22.73 7.78 32.30
C ALA A 107 -23.62 7.99 31.06
N TYR A 108 -23.00 8.18 29.90
CA TYR A 108 -23.71 8.40 28.63
C TYR A 108 -24.71 7.28 28.29
N ALA A 109 -24.37 6.03 28.64
CA ALA A 109 -25.23 4.86 28.43
C ALA A 109 -26.51 4.86 29.31
N ASP A 110 -26.52 5.60 30.41
CA ASP A 110 -27.65 5.68 31.35
C ASP A 110 -28.59 6.86 31.08
N LEU A 111 -28.28 7.67 30.07
CA LEU A 111 -29.10 8.80 29.63
C LEU A 111 -30.31 8.31 28.82
N ASP A 112 -31.41 9.08 28.85
CA ASP A 112 -32.55 8.82 27.96
C ASP A 112 -32.25 9.24 26.51
N GLY A 113 -33.10 8.83 25.56
CA GLY A 113 -32.88 9.11 24.15
C GLY A 113 -32.86 10.60 23.79
N ALA A 114 -33.58 11.45 24.53
CA ALA A 114 -33.57 12.89 24.26
C ALA A 114 -32.24 13.51 24.72
N GLN A 115 -31.75 13.11 25.89
CA GLN A 115 -30.45 13.51 26.42
C GLN A 115 -29.29 13.03 25.54
N GLN A 116 -29.33 11.76 25.09
CA GLN A 116 -28.32 11.22 24.18
C GLN A 116 -28.30 11.99 22.85
N ASN A 117 -29.46 12.24 22.25
CA ASN A 117 -29.55 12.97 20.98
C ASN A 117 -29.02 14.41 21.08
N ALA A 118 -29.24 15.09 22.21
CA ALA A 118 -28.68 16.42 22.44
C ALA A 118 -27.14 16.38 22.45
N LEU A 119 -26.55 15.45 23.21
CA LEU A 119 -25.09 15.32 23.26
C LEU A 119 -24.48 14.86 21.93
N GLN A 120 -25.17 13.99 21.17
CA GLN A 120 -24.74 13.59 19.83
C GLN A 120 -24.76 14.76 18.84
N TYR A 121 -25.74 15.67 18.95
CA TYR A 121 -25.75 16.89 18.15
C TYR A 121 -24.53 17.77 18.46
N ASP A 122 -24.23 17.99 19.74
CA ASP A 122 -23.07 18.78 20.16
C ASP A 122 -21.75 18.13 19.72
N LEU A 123 -21.65 16.80 19.84
CA LEU A 123 -20.51 16.01 19.37
C LEU A 123 -20.28 16.22 17.87
N LYS A 124 -21.35 16.12 17.07
CA LYS A 124 -21.30 16.30 15.63
C LYS A 124 -20.79 17.68 15.24
N VAL A 125 -21.30 18.72 15.90
CA VAL A 125 -20.80 20.09 15.70
C VAL A 125 -19.32 20.19 16.07
N ALA A 126 -18.91 19.63 17.21
CA ALA A 126 -17.53 19.72 17.70
C ALA A 126 -16.50 18.98 16.84
N TYR A 127 -16.88 17.86 16.19
CA TYR A 127 -15.95 17.04 15.41
C TYR A 127 -15.95 17.36 13.92
N ARG A 128 -17.12 17.68 13.36
CA ARG A 128 -17.25 17.98 11.93
C ARG A 128 -16.78 19.39 11.58
N THR A 129 -16.89 20.34 12.51
CA THR A 129 -16.42 21.71 12.29
C THR A 129 -14.91 21.73 12.12
N ASN A 130 -14.45 22.34 11.04
CA ASN A 130 -13.04 22.51 10.76
C ASN A 130 -12.46 23.69 11.55
N THR A 131 -11.64 23.38 12.56
CA THR A 131 -10.95 24.36 13.39
C THR A 131 -9.53 24.65 12.92
N TYR A 132 -9.14 24.16 11.75
CA TYR A 132 -7.88 24.52 11.10
C TYR A 132 -7.93 25.94 10.55
N ASN A 133 -6.96 26.76 10.93
CA ASN A 133 -6.75 28.10 10.40
C ASN A 133 -5.51 28.10 9.49
N ALA A 134 -5.72 28.36 8.19
CA ALA A 134 -4.65 28.38 7.20
C ALA A 134 -3.67 29.56 7.34
N ASP A 135 -4.08 30.68 7.95
CA ASP A 135 -3.23 31.85 8.15
C ASP A 135 -2.22 31.63 9.28
N THR A 136 -2.61 30.90 10.33
CA THR A 136 -1.76 30.58 11.48
C THR A 136 -1.16 29.17 11.43
N ASP A 137 -1.63 28.32 10.51
CA ASP A 137 -1.27 26.90 10.40
C ASP A 137 -1.52 26.13 11.72
N GLN A 138 -2.70 26.35 12.30
CA GLN A 138 -3.07 25.80 13.61
C GLN A 138 -4.44 25.14 13.61
N VAL A 139 -4.55 24.03 14.33
CA VAL A 139 -5.84 23.44 14.72
C VAL A 139 -6.10 23.78 16.18
N VAL A 140 -7.25 24.38 16.48
CA VAL A 140 -7.67 24.69 17.86
C VAL A 140 -8.65 23.64 18.35
N LEU A 141 -8.40 23.08 19.54
CA LEU A 141 -9.22 22.04 20.17
C LEU A 141 -9.85 22.52 21.47
N SER A 142 -11.11 22.15 21.69
CA SER A 142 -11.82 22.47 22.94
C SER A 142 -11.28 21.68 24.13
N ALA A 143 -11.39 22.26 25.33
CA ALA A 143 -10.89 21.62 26.55
C ALA A 143 -11.42 20.19 26.75
N ARG A 144 -12.71 19.95 26.42
CA ARG A 144 -13.31 18.60 26.49
C ARG A 144 -12.68 17.62 25.50
N ARG A 145 -12.41 18.06 24.26
CA ARG A 145 -11.76 17.22 23.25
C ARG A 145 -10.32 16.89 23.61
N VAL A 146 -9.59 17.84 24.19
CA VAL A 146 -8.24 17.59 24.74
C VAL A 146 -8.25 16.48 25.79
N GLN A 147 -9.21 16.50 26.72
CA GLN A 147 -9.36 15.43 27.73
C GLN A 147 -9.73 14.08 27.10
N ALA A 148 -10.63 14.07 26.11
CA ALA A 148 -10.99 12.84 25.39
C ALA A 148 -9.79 12.24 24.62
N ILE A 149 -8.96 13.08 24.02
CA ILE A 149 -7.70 12.68 23.36
C ILE A 149 -6.74 12.08 24.37
N ALA A 150 -6.55 12.69 25.54
CA ALA A 150 -5.67 12.17 26.58
C ALA A 150 -6.10 10.77 27.07
N GLN A 151 -7.39 10.55 27.30
CA GLN A 151 -7.94 9.24 27.67
C GLN A 151 -7.75 8.18 26.56
N THR A 152 -7.88 8.60 25.31
CA THR A 152 -7.69 7.71 24.14
C THR A 152 -6.21 7.37 23.93
N SER A 153 -5.32 8.35 24.08
CA SER A 153 -3.87 8.18 23.99
C SER A 153 -3.36 7.17 25.03
N ASP A 154 -3.83 7.26 26.28
CA ASP A 154 -3.47 6.32 27.34
C ASP A 154 -3.79 4.86 26.98
N TYR A 155 -4.93 4.60 26.34
CA TYR A 155 -5.25 3.25 25.84
C TYR A 155 -4.21 2.73 24.86
N TYR A 156 -3.79 3.54 23.87
CA TYR A 156 -2.81 3.09 22.87
C TYR A 156 -1.39 2.99 23.44
N GLN A 157 -1.01 3.87 24.37
CA GLN A 157 0.25 3.74 25.09
C GLN A 157 0.33 2.39 25.82
N ARG A 158 -0.76 1.97 26.47
CA ARG A 158 -0.85 0.65 27.11
C ARG A 158 -0.94 -0.50 26.11
N LEU A 159 -1.71 -0.34 25.03
CA LEU A 159 -1.89 -1.39 24.01
C LEU A 159 -0.57 -1.78 23.35
N PHE A 160 0.28 -0.80 23.02
CA PHE A 160 1.56 -1.03 22.35
C PHE A 160 2.73 -1.32 23.33
N SER A 161 2.46 -1.31 24.64
CA SER A 161 3.40 -1.73 25.69
C SER A 161 3.23 -3.23 26.03
N ASP A 162 3.65 -3.63 27.23
CA ASP A 162 3.47 -4.94 27.86
C ASP A 162 2.43 -4.92 29.01
N ALA A 163 1.56 -3.89 29.06
CA ALA A 163 0.53 -3.73 30.10
C ALA A 163 -0.35 -4.99 30.27
N PRO A 164 -0.35 -5.68 31.43
CA PRO A 164 -1.01 -6.97 31.62
C PRO A 164 -2.52 -6.96 31.35
N GLU A 165 -3.19 -5.84 31.63
CA GLU A 165 -4.64 -5.71 31.46
C GLU A 165 -5.10 -5.77 29.99
N LEU A 166 -4.19 -5.53 29.04
CA LEU A 166 -4.47 -5.57 27.60
C LEU A 166 -3.84 -6.79 26.89
N GLN A 167 -3.26 -7.74 27.63
CA GLN A 167 -2.67 -8.95 27.05
C GLN A 167 -3.68 -9.69 26.16
N LYS A 168 -4.90 -9.91 26.66
CA LYS A 168 -5.92 -10.63 25.89
C LYS A 168 -6.33 -9.88 24.62
N THR A 169 -6.34 -8.56 24.68
CA THR A 169 -6.59 -7.71 23.50
C THR A 169 -5.46 -7.86 22.47
N ARG A 170 -4.20 -7.85 22.90
CA ARG A 170 -3.05 -8.07 22.01
C ARG A 170 -3.07 -9.45 21.37
N GLU A 171 -3.44 -10.50 22.12
CA GLU A 171 -3.66 -11.84 21.55
C GLU A 171 -4.72 -11.82 20.46
N ASN A 172 -5.89 -11.21 20.72
CA ASN A 172 -6.97 -11.12 19.74
C ASN A 172 -6.57 -10.29 18.49
N TYR A 173 -5.70 -9.31 18.65
CA TYR A 173 -5.17 -8.49 17.55
C TYR A 173 -3.93 -9.09 16.89
N ALA A 174 -3.47 -10.28 17.34
CA ALA A 174 -2.23 -10.91 16.91
C ALA A 174 -0.99 -9.99 17.04
N MET A 175 -1.03 -9.07 17.99
CA MET A 175 0.11 -8.20 18.32
C MET A 175 1.08 -8.96 19.20
N LYS A 176 2.39 -8.77 19.05
CA LYS A 176 3.35 -9.26 20.05
C LYS A 176 3.28 -8.42 21.33
N GLU A 177 3.71 -9.01 22.43
CA GLU A 177 3.96 -8.25 23.65
C GLU A 177 5.07 -7.21 23.42
N ASN A 178 4.97 -6.09 24.14
CA ASN A 178 5.93 -4.97 24.04
C ASN A 178 6.19 -4.53 22.58
N THR A 179 5.10 -4.34 21.82
CA THR A 179 5.17 -4.05 20.38
C THR A 179 6.02 -2.81 20.06
N LEU A 180 5.95 -1.75 20.88
CA LEU A 180 6.79 -0.56 20.79
C LEU A 180 7.36 -0.23 22.18
N PRO A 181 8.63 -0.59 22.48
CA PRO A 181 9.19 -0.47 23.84
C PRO A 181 9.32 0.96 24.35
N ASP A 182 9.64 1.89 23.46
CA ASP A 182 9.91 3.29 23.81
C ASP A 182 8.61 4.06 24.10
N PRO A 183 8.40 4.56 25.33
CA PRO A 183 7.18 5.30 25.70
C PRO A 183 7.01 6.61 24.94
N GLU A 184 8.10 7.34 24.63
CA GLU A 184 8.02 8.61 23.91
C GLU A 184 7.54 8.37 22.48
N ARG A 185 8.03 7.29 21.83
CA ARG A 185 7.55 6.91 20.49
C ARG A 185 6.10 6.45 20.49
N ARG A 186 5.62 5.80 21.57
CA ARG A 186 4.20 5.46 21.73
C ARG A 186 3.33 6.70 21.82
N GLU A 187 3.78 7.72 22.56
CA GLU A 187 3.10 9.02 22.63
C GLU A 187 3.03 9.69 21.25
N ARG A 188 4.16 9.80 20.53
CA ARG A 188 4.16 10.35 19.16
C ARG A 188 3.25 9.57 18.22
N MET A 189 3.24 8.24 18.31
CA MET A 189 2.36 7.40 17.49
C MET A 189 0.88 7.66 17.76
N ALA A 190 0.50 7.95 19.01
CA ALA A 190 -0.86 8.36 19.34
C ALA A 190 -1.23 9.71 18.69
N GLU A 191 -0.30 10.66 18.60
CA GLU A 191 -0.51 11.93 17.86
C GLU A 191 -0.75 11.69 16.36
N PHE A 192 -0.05 10.72 15.77
CA PHE A 192 -0.31 10.31 14.39
C PHE A 192 -1.71 9.69 14.21
N PHE A 193 -2.13 8.78 15.10
CA PHE A 193 -3.48 8.20 15.05
C PHE A 193 -4.57 9.25 15.27
N PHE A 194 -4.33 10.21 16.18
CA PHE A 194 -5.20 11.38 16.31
C PHE A 194 -5.31 12.14 15.00
N TRP A 195 -4.19 12.47 14.34
CA TRP A 195 -4.22 13.22 13.09
C TRP A 195 -4.99 12.48 12.00
N THR A 196 -4.82 11.17 11.86
CA THR A 196 -5.57 10.38 10.86
C THR A 196 -7.07 10.37 11.16
N ALA A 197 -7.46 10.32 12.43
CA ALA A 197 -8.86 10.35 12.88
C ALA A 197 -9.49 11.75 12.78
N TRP A 198 -8.71 12.80 13.06
CA TRP A 198 -9.10 14.19 12.85
C TRP A 198 -9.41 14.44 11.37
N ALA A 199 -8.50 14.07 10.47
CA ALA A 199 -8.73 14.19 9.03
C ALA A 199 -9.99 13.41 8.58
N ALA A 200 -10.26 12.26 9.22
CA ALA A 200 -11.41 11.42 8.89
C ALA A 200 -12.77 11.94 9.41
N SER A 201 -12.77 12.84 10.40
CA SER A 201 -13.98 13.34 11.06
C SER A 201 -14.29 14.81 10.78
N THR A 202 -13.31 15.58 10.31
CA THR A 202 -13.45 17.02 10.05
C THR A 202 -13.78 17.32 8.59
N GLU A 203 -14.80 18.16 8.37
CA GLU A 203 -15.25 18.59 7.04
C GLU A 203 -14.20 19.45 6.33
N ARG A 204 -14.02 19.27 5.02
CA ARG A 204 -13.11 20.12 4.23
C ARG A 204 -13.60 21.56 4.23
N THR A 205 -14.88 21.72 3.92
CA THR A 205 -15.64 22.97 3.93
C THR A 205 -16.97 22.69 4.65
N SER A 206 -17.53 23.70 5.29
CA SER A 206 -18.74 23.56 6.10
C SER A 206 -19.90 22.99 5.27
N GLY A 207 -20.45 21.85 5.71
CA GLY A 207 -21.57 21.16 5.08
C GLY A 207 -21.19 20.19 3.95
N GLU A 208 -19.90 20.00 3.68
CA GLU A 208 -19.39 19.02 2.70
C GLU A 208 -18.87 17.74 3.38
N ALA A 209 -18.15 16.91 2.62
CA ALA A 209 -17.54 15.70 3.12
C ALA A 209 -16.31 16.00 3.99
N THR A 210 -15.95 15.04 4.85
CA THR A 210 -14.66 15.05 5.56
C THR A 210 -13.48 14.90 4.60
N TYR A 211 -12.24 15.11 5.07
CA TYR A 211 -11.06 15.00 4.19
C TYR A 211 -10.92 13.63 3.51
N THR A 212 -11.47 12.58 4.12
CA THR A 212 -11.51 11.19 3.65
C THR A 212 -12.83 10.81 2.97
N ASN A 213 -13.64 11.79 2.56
CA ASN A 213 -14.95 11.61 1.95
C ASN A 213 -15.95 10.83 2.84
N ASN A 214 -16.06 11.22 4.12
CA ASN A 214 -16.93 10.62 5.14
C ASN A 214 -16.60 9.16 5.51
N TRP A 215 -15.39 8.70 5.23
CA TRP A 215 -14.85 7.48 5.83
C TRP A 215 -14.18 7.81 7.18
N PRO A 216 -14.27 6.96 8.23
CA PRO A 216 -14.94 5.67 8.31
C PRO A 216 -16.43 5.83 8.64
N HIS A 217 -17.23 4.78 8.42
CA HIS A 217 -18.63 4.78 8.82
C HIS A 217 -18.77 4.94 10.34
N GLU A 218 -19.33 6.07 10.77
CA GLU A 218 -19.50 6.41 12.19
C GLU A 218 -20.79 7.22 12.38
N PRO A 219 -21.89 6.56 12.81
CA PRO A 219 -23.18 7.20 13.00
C PRO A 219 -23.17 8.34 14.03
N LEU A 220 -22.28 8.32 15.03
CA LEU A 220 -22.22 9.37 16.07
C LEU A 220 -21.94 10.77 15.50
N ILE A 221 -21.25 10.85 14.35
CA ILE A 221 -20.93 12.10 13.65
C ILE A 221 -21.46 12.14 12.21
N ASP A 222 -22.47 11.32 11.89
CA ASP A 222 -23.06 11.20 10.55
C ASP A 222 -22.04 10.94 9.43
N ASN A 223 -20.96 10.20 9.71
CA ASN A 223 -20.11 9.71 8.64
C ASN A 223 -20.84 8.61 7.86
N ARG A 224 -21.45 9.04 6.76
CA ARG A 224 -22.21 8.21 5.82
C ARG A 224 -21.79 8.55 4.39
N PRO A 225 -21.99 7.63 3.43
CA PRO A 225 -21.71 7.89 2.02
C PRO A 225 -22.38 9.20 1.56
N THR A 226 -21.63 10.05 0.86
CA THR A 226 -22.15 11.28 0.28
C THR A 226 -23.11 10.98 -0.87
N ALA A 227 -23.93 11.96 -1.25
CA ALA A 227 -24.82 11.81 -2.40
C ALA A 227 -24.04 11.50 -3.69
N GLU A 228 -22.91 12.17 -3.92
CA GLU A 228 -22.04 11.92 -5.07
C GLU A 228 -21.46 10.50 -5.08
N ASN A 229 -21.10 9.95 -3.91
CA ASN A 229 -20.62 8.57 -3.80
C ASN A 229 -21.67 7.58 -4.34
N ILE A 230 -22.94 7.74 -3.95
CA ILE A 230 -24.05 6.89 -4.42
C ILE A 230 -24.26 7.05 -5.92
N VAL A 231 -24.27 8.29 -6.43
CA VAL A 231 -24.47 8.58 -7.86
C VAL A 231 -23.37 7.93 -8.71
N TRP A 232 -22.10 8.10 -8.34
CA TRP A 232 -20.98 7.50 -9.07
C TRP A 232 -20.94 5.97 -8.98
N SER A 233 -21.35 5.40 -7.86
CA SER A 233 -21.47 3.94 -7.72
C SER A 233 -22.54 3.35 -8.65
N ILE A 234 -23.67 4.03 -8.82
CA ILE A 234 -24.71 3.58 -9.77
C ILE A 234 -24.22 3.77 -11.20
N ALA A 235 -23.61 4.94 -11.49
CA ALA A 235 -23.07 5.24 -12.82
C ALA A 235 -22.01 4.21 -13.24
N SER A 236 -21.13 3.76 -12.35
CA SER A 236 -20.11 2.75 -12.67
C SER A 236 -20.73 1.39 -13.04
N VAL A 237 -21.80 0.97 -12.39
CA VAL A 237 -22.52 -0.27 -12.72
C VAL A 237 -23.20 -0.17 -14.09
N VAL A 238 -23.84 0.97 -14.37
CA VAL A 238 -24.45 1.22 -15.69
C VAL A 238 -23.39 1.22 -16.79
N LEU A 239 -22.27 1.91 -16.59
CA LEU A 239 -21.14 1.94 -17.53
C LEU A 239 -20.51 0.56 -17.74
N LEU A 240 -20.42 -0.27 -16.69
CA LEU A 240 -19.95 -1.65 -16.79
C LEU A 240 -20.87 -2.48 -17.71
N VAL A 241 -22.18 -2.50 -17.43
CA VAL A 241 -23.15 -3.28 -18.21
C VAL A 241 -23.18 -2.80 -19.66
N PHE A 242 -23.22 -1.48 -19.85
CA PHE A 242 -23.16 -0.88 -21.19
C PHE A 242 -21.85 -1.23 -21.90
N GLY A 243 -20.70 -1.11 -21.23
CA GLY A 243 -19.38 -1.39 -21.79
C GLY A 243 -19.22 -2.85 -22.22
N VAL A 244 -19.67 -3.79 -21.38
CA VAL A 244 -19.66 -5.22 -21.72
C VAL A 244 -20.57 -5.51 -22.91
N GLY A 245 -21.81 -5.00 -22.90
CA GLY A 245 -22.75 -5.19 -24.01
C GLY A 245 -22.25 -4.58 -25.32
N ALA A 246 -21.71 -3.35 -25.26
CA ALA A 246 -21.12 -2.67 -26.41
C ALA A 246 -19.89 -3.41 -26.94
N LEU A 247 -19.03 -3.96 -26.07
CA LEU A 247 -17.88 -4.76 -26.48
C LEU A 247 -18.31 -6.05 -27.18
N VAL A 248 -19.29 -6.78 -26.64
CA VAL A 248 -19.81 -8.01 -27.25
C VAL A 248 -20.45 -7.71 -28.60
N TRP A 249 -21.27 -6.66 -28.70
CA TRP A 249 -21.87 -6.23 -29.95
C TRP A 249 -20.79 -5.84 -30.97
N ALA A 250 -19.83 -4.99 -30.58
CA ALA A 250 -18.73 -4.56 -31.43
C ALA A 250 -17.91 -5.77 -31.91
N TRP A 251 -17.57 -6.69 -31.02
CA TRP A 251 -16.83 -7.90 -31.36
C TRP A 251 -17.59 -8.79 -32.35
N ALA A 252 -18.89 -9.01 -32.14
CA ALA A 252 -19.72 -9.86 -33.00
C ALA A 252 -19.93 -9.28 -34.41
N PHE A 253 -20.03 -7.95 -34.55
CA PHE A 253 -20.33 -7.30 -35.84
C PHE A 253 -19.13 -6.74 -36.58
N LEU A 254 -18.05 -6.34 -35.88
CA LEU A 254 -16.87 -5.72 -36.50
C LEU A 254 -15.74 -6.73 -36.75
N ARG A 255 -15.78 -7.92 -36.12
CA ARG A 255 -14.83 -8.98 -36.44
C ARG A 255 -15.13 -9.50 -37.84
N LYS A 256 -14.14 -9.41 -38.72
CA LYS A 256 -14.17 -10.09 -40.02
C LYS A 256 -13.66 -11.51 -39.79
N GLU A 257 -14.46 -12.52 -40.11
CA GLU A 257 -14.08 -13.95 -40.07
C GLU A 257 -13.08 -14.30 -41.19
N ASN A 258 -11.96 -13.57 -41.27
CA ASN A 258 -10.88 -13.79 -42.23
C ASN A 258 -9.61 -14.29 -41.51
N GLU A 259 -9.77 -15.11 -40.48
CA GLU A 259 -8.66 -15.92 -39.99
C GLU A 259 -8.63 -17.15 -40.90
N GLU A 260 -7.83 -17.10 -41.97
CA GLU A 260 -7.41 -18.34 -42.66
C GLU A 260 -6.83 -19.25 -41.58
N GLU A 261 -7.37 -20.46 -41.42
CA GLU A 261 -6.81 -21.44 -40.48
C GLU A 261 -5.36 -21.72 -40.87
N THR A 262 -4.43 -21.10 -40.14
CA THR A 262 -3.01 -21.32 -40.32
C THR A 262 -2.70 -22.76 -39.91
N VAL A 263 -2.19 -23.56 -40.85
CA VAL A 263 -1.79 -24.94 -40.57
C VAL A 263 -0.67 -24.93 -39.53
N ALA A 264 -0.88 -25.64 -38.42
CA ALA A 264 0.14 -25.78 -37.38
C ALA A 264 1.36 -26.53 -37.96
N PRO A 265 2.60 -26.12 -37.61
CA PRO A 265 3.80 -26.80 -38.08
C PRO A 265 3.92 -28.20 -37.49
N ASP A 266 4.47 -29.15 -38.27
CA ASP A 266 4.66 -30.55 -37.84
C ASP A 266 5.68 -30.72 -36.70
N VAL A 267 6.57 -29.74 -36.53
CA VAL A 267 7.63 -29.72 -35.50
C VAL A 267 7.52 -28.42 -34.72
N ASP A 268 7.66 -28.49 -33.40
CA ASP A 268 7.68 -27.31 -32.54
C ASP A 268 8.84 -26.37 -32.95
N PRO A 269 8.56 -25.18 -33.51
CA PRO A 269 9.59 -24.27 -33.99
C PRO A 269 10.56 -23.82 -32.90
N ILE A 270 10.13 -23.78 -31.63
CA ILE A 270 10.97 -23.33 -30.51
C ILE A 270 12.10 -24.34 -30.25
N THR A 271 11.84 -25.64 -30.47
CA THR A 271 12.82 -26.71 -30.25
C THR A 271 13.92 -26.75 -31.31
N THR A 272 13.74 -26.05 -32.43
CA THR A 272 14.75 -25.95 -33.50
C THR A 272 15.96 -25.11 -33.08
N PHE A 273 15.80 -24.25 -32.07
CA PHE A 273 16.90 -23.46 -31.52
C PHE A 273 17.68 -24.26 -30.46
N ALA A 274 19.00 -24.22 -30.55
CA ALA A 274 19.85 -24.78 -29.51
C ALA A 274 19.70 -23.97 -28.20
N VAL A 275 19.56 -24.67 -27.07
CA VAL A 275 19.48 -24.00 -25.76
C VAL A 275 20.79 -23.29 -25.46
N THR A 276 20.72 -21.96 -25.40
CA THR A 276 21.87 -21.08 -25.18
C THR A 276 22.38 -21.16 -23.73
N PRO A 277 23.65 -20.78 -23.47
CA PRO A 277 24.18 -20.70 -22.11
C PRO A 277 23.36 -19.80 -21.17
N SER A 278 22.82 -18.67 -21.64
CA SER A 278 21.97 -17.80 -20.82
C SER A 278 20.63 -18.44 -20.47
N GLN A 279 20.00 -19.18 -21.38
CA GLN A 279 18.77 -19.93 -21.12
C GLN A 279 18.99 -21.08 -20.13
N ARG A 280 20.10 -21.83 -20.26
CA ARG A 280 20.45 -22.87 -19.27
C ARG A 280 20.62 -22.30 -17.87
N ALA A 281 21.15 -21.07 -17.76
CA ALA A 281 21.31 -20.38 -16.49
C ALA A 281 19.99 -19.97 -15.83
N LEU A 282 18.82 -20.14 -16.48
CA LEU A 282 17.51 -19.86 -15.88
C LEU A 282 17.01 -21.00 -14.97
N GLY A 283 17.66 -22.17 -14.98
CA GLY A 283 17.29 -23.26 -14.06
C GLY A 283 17.29 -22.84 -12.59
N LYS A 284 18.27 -22.00 -12.18
CA LYS A 284 18.31 -21.43 -10.83
C LYS A 284 17.21 -20.39 -10.56
N TYR A 285 16.76 -19.64 -11.58
CA TYR A 285 15.62 -18.73 -11.43
C TYR A 285 14.35 -19.53 -11.16
N LEU A 286 14.09 -20.56 -11.97
CA LEU A 286 12.92 -21.43 -11.80
C LEU A 286 12.91 -22.13 -10.44
N PHE A 287 14.08 -22.62 -9.99
CA PHE A 287 14.21 -23.18 -8.64
C PHE A 287 13.84 -22.16 -7.56
N VAL A 288 14.37 -20.93 -7.63
CA VAL A 288 14.09 -19.87 -6.64
C VAL A 288 12.63 -19.43 -6.68
N VAL A 289 12.01 -19.36 -7.86
CA VAL A 289 10.58 -19.06 -8.01
C VAL A 289 9.74 -20.07 -7.23
N VAL A 290 9.99 -21.38 -7.44
CA VAL A 290 9.25 -22.44 -6.73
C VAL A 290 9.58 -22.44 -5.24
N ALA A 291 10.83 -22.24 -4.86
CA ALA A 291 11.24 -22.18 -3.45
C ALA A 291 10.57 -21.02 -2.70
N LEU A 292 10.55 -19.81 -3.30
CA LEU A 292 9.86 -18.65 -2.73
C LEU A 292 8.34 -18.84 -2.72
N PHE A 293 7.76 -19.45 -3.74
CA PHE A 293 6.34 -19.80 -3.75
C PHE A 293 5.99 -20.75 -2.60
N THR A 294 6.75 -21.83 -2.43
CA THR A 294 6.55 -22.77 -1.32
C THR A 294 6.72 -22.08 0.03
N PHE A 295 7.78 -21.28 0.20
CA PHE A 295 8.01 -20.49 1.41
C PHE A 295 6.85 -19.52 1.70
N GLN A 296 6.36 -18.84 0.67
CA GLN A 296 5.23 -17.91 0.76
C GLN A 296 3.94 -18.59 1.21
N VAL A 297 3.64 -19.79 0.70
CA VAL A 297 2.47 -20.58 1.10
C VAL A 297 2.58 -21.00 2.56
N PHE A 298 3.75 -21.47 3.02
CA PHE A 298 3.96 -21.79 4.44
C PHE A 298 3.81 -20.57 5.35
N LEU A 299 4.35 -19.41 4.95
CA LEU A 299 4.14 -18.16 5.68
C LEU A 299 2.67 -17.73 5.69
N GLY A 300 1.91 -18.00 4.63
CA GLY A 300 0.47 -17.77 4.59
C GLY A 300 -0.27 -18.60 5.63
N GLY A 301 0.05 -19.90 5.70
CA GLY A 301 -0.48 -20.78 6.75
C GLY A 301 -0.08 -20.32 8.15
N PHE A 302 1.18 -19.89 8.32
CA PHE A 302 1.68 -19.41 9.61
C PHE A 302 1.05 -18.08 10.04
N THR A 303 0.85 -17.12 9.13
CA THR A 303 0.16 -15.87 9.44
C THR A 303 -1.31 -16.09 9.77
N ALA A 304 -1.96 -17.05 9.10
CA ALA A 304 -3.35 -17.43 9.38
C ALA A 304 -3.49 -18.14 10.73
N HIS A 305 -2.44 -18.81 11.21
CA HIS A 305 -2.47 -19.44 12.54
C HIS A 305 -2.67 -18.41 13.66
N TYR A 306 -2.00 -17.26 13.56
CA TYR A 306 -2.17 -16.15 14.51
C TYR A 306 -3.59 -15.59 14.55
N THR A 307 -4.38 -15.72 13.48
CA THR A 307 -5.79 -15.28 13.49
C THR A 307 -6.71 -16.23 14.27
N VAL A 308 -6.19 -17.39 14.67
CA VAL A 308 -6.92 -18.42 15.43
C VAL A 308 -6.39 -18.55 16.86
N GLU A 309 -5.06 -18.63 17.04
CA GLU A 309 -4.41 -18.83 18.35
C GLU A 309 -3.77 -17.56 18.93
N GLY A 310 -3.83 -16.43 18.24
CA GLY A 310 -3.38 -15.12 18.71
C GLY A 310 -1.86 -14.93 18.62
N GLN A 311 -1.12 -15.29 19.67
CA GLN A 311 0.35 -15.11 19.78
C GLN A 311 1.14 -16.42 19.81
N THR A 312 0.47 -17.54 20.08
CA THR A 312 1.13 -18.84 20.24
C THR A 312 0.98 -19.71 18.99
N PHE A 313 1.90 -20.64 18.83
CA PHE A 313 1.84 -21.69 17.81
C PHE A 313 1.88 -23.04 18.52
N TYR A 314 0.72 -23.66 18.73
CA TYR A 314 0.56 -24.91 19.47
C TYR A 314 1.20 -24.89 20.87
N GLY A 315 1.00 -23.79 21.59
CA GLY A 315 1.48 -23.60 22.98
C GLY A 315 2.89 -22.99 23.10
N ILE A 316 3.59 -22.74 22.00
CA ILE A 316 4.89 -22.05 22.01
C ILE A 316 4.69 -20.59 21.59
N ASN A 317 5.16 -19.64 22.41
CA ASN A 317 5.09 -18.21 22.07
C ASN A 317 6.17 -17.83 21.04
N VAL A 318 5.88 -18.06 19.76
CA VAL A 318 6.77 -17.73 18.64
C VAL A 318 6.67 -16.25 18.22
N SER A 319 5.68 -15.51 18.72
CA SER A 319 5.45 -14.09 18.36
C SER A 319 6.58 -13.15 18.81
N GLU A 320 7.40 -13.56 19.78
CA GLU A 320 8.57 -12.81 20.25
C GLU A 320 9.61 -12.62 19.14
N TRP A 321 9.78 -13.62 18.28
CA TRP A 321 10.73 -13.58 17.16
C TRP A 321 10.05 -13.37 15.82
N PHE A 322 8.89 -14.00 15.60
CA PHE A 322 8.19 -13.99 14.32
C PHE A 322 6.76 -13.47 14.48
N PRO A 323 6.56 -12.21 14.91
CA PRO A 323 5.22 -11.66 15.13
C PRO A 323 4.39 -11.66 13.85
N TYR A 324 3.07 -11.57 13.98
CA TYR A 324 2.11 -11.51 12.87
C TYR A 324 2.53 -10.51 11.78
N SER A 325 2.89 -9.29 12.17
CA SER A 325 3.31 -8.25 11.22
C SER A 325 4.51 -8.69 10.38
N LEU A 326 5.52 -9.34 10.97
CA LEU A 326 6.70 -9.82 10.25
C LEU A 326 6.35 -10.93 9.25
N VAL A 327 5.56 -11.93 9.68
CA VAL A 327 5.27 -13.07 8.82
C VAL A 327 4.25 -12.72 7.72
N ARG A 328 3.32 -11.80 7.98
CA ARG A 328 2.48 -11.18 6.93
C ARG A 328 3.35 -10.39 5.94
N THR A 329 4.31 -9.62 6.44
CA THR A 329 5.28 -8.89 5.59
C THR A 329 5.99 -9.85 4.64
N TRP A 330 6.58 -10.93 5.18
CA TRP A 330 7.31 -11.89 4.36
C TRP A 330 6.38 -12.66 3.42
N HIS A 331 5.16 -12.98 3.82
CA HIS A 331 4.16 -13.60 2.95
C HIS A 331 3.83 -12.71 1.73
N ILE A 332 3.59 -11.41 1.94
CA ILE A 332 3.28 -10.48 0.85
C ILE A 332 4.51 -10.21 -0.02
N GLN A 333 5.65 -9.91 0.60
CA GLN A 333 6.88 -9.60 -0.14
C GLN A 333 7.37 -10.80 -0.95
N SER A 334 7.36 -12.02 -0.39
CA SER A 334 7.72 -13.23 -1.14
C SER A 334 6.79 -13.47 -2.33
N ALA A 335 5.48 -13.18 -2.21
CA ALA A 335 4.52 -13.28 -3.31
C ALA A 335 4.93 -12.36 -4.47
N MET A 336 5.23 -11.10 -4.17
CA MET A 336 5.70 -10.14 -5.17
C MET A 336 7.04 -10.55 -5.79
N PHE A 337 7.96 -11.09 -4.99
CA PHE A 337 9.28 -11.51 -5.48
C PHE A 337 9.19 -12.71 -6.42
N TRP A 338 8.46 -13.76 -6.08
CA TRP A 338 8.42 -14.96 -6.94
C TRP A 338 7.65 -14.71 -8.24
N ILE A 339 6.54 -13.96 -8.19
CA ILE A 339 5.75 -13.59 -9.39
C ILE A 339 6.62 -12.77 -10.34
N ALA A 340 7.25 -11.70 -9.84
CA ALA A 340 8.14 -10.87 -10.64
C ALA A 340 9.33 -11.67 -11.20
N THR A 341 9.96 -12.52 -10.38
CA THR A 341 11.09 -13.35 -10.82
C THR A 341 10.68 -14.35 -11.91
N GLY A 342 9.45 -14.87 -11.85
CA GLY A 342 8.87 -15.72 -12.89
C GLY A 342 8.76 -14.99 -14.23
N PHE A 343 8.18 -13.79 -14.25
CA PHE A 343 8.09 -12.97 -15.46
C PHE A 343 9.47 -12.54 -15.98
N LEU A 344 10.40 -12.18 -15.09
CA LEU A 344 11.78 -11.85 -15.45
C LEU A 344 12.46 -13.04 -16.13
N ALA A 345 12.32 -14.25 -15.58
CA ALA A 345 12.86 -15.48 -16.16
C ALA A 345 12.24 -15.78 -17.53
N ALA A 346 10.93 -15.64 -17.68
CA ALA A 346 10.24 -15.80 -18.96
C ALA A 346 10.77 -14.82 -20.02
N GLY A 347 10.93 -13.54 -19.67
CA GLY A 347 11.53 -12.55 -20.56
C GLY A 347 12.96 -12.92 -20.97
N LEU A 348 13.81 -13.28 -20.00
CA LEU A 348 15.19 -13.67 -20.26
C LEU A 348 15.30 -14.95 -21.12
N PHE A 349 14.32 -15.85 -21.04
CA PHE A 349 14.25 -17.02 -21.90
C PHE A 349 13.96 -16.66 -23.35
N LEU A 350 13.05 -15.70 -23.56
CA LEU A 350 12.64 -15.23 -24.89
C LEU A 350 13.70 -14.34 -25.55
N ALA A 351 14.48 -13.58 -24.79
CA ALA A 351 15.43 -12.60 -25.35
C ALA A 351 16.45 -13.19 -26.36
N PRO A 352 17.10 -14.36 -26.12
CA PRO A 352 17.96 -14.99 -27.11
C PRO A 352 17.20 -15.55 -28.32
N ILE A 353 15.97 -16.06 -28.12
CA ILE A 353 15.11 -16.57 -29.20
C ILE A 353 14.76 -15.44 -30.16
N ILE A 354 14.35 -14.29 -29.63
CA ILE A 354 14.09 -13.06 -30.39
C ILE A 354 15.35 -12.64 -31.16
N ASN A 355 16.54 -12.82 -30.58
CA ASN A 355 17.82 -12.57 -31.24
C ASN A 355 18.30 -13.75 -32.13
N GLY A 356 17.37 -14.47 -32.76
CA GLY A 356 17.69 -15.55 -33.71
C GLY A 356 18.36 -16.77 -33.07
N GLY A 357 18.07 -17.05 -31.80
CA GLY A 357 18.62 -18.18 -31.04
C GLY A 357 20.05 -18.00 -30.57
N LYS A 358 20.53 -16.76 -30.43
CA LYS A 358 21.92 -16.47 -30.02
C LYS A 358 21.98 -15.50 -28.85
N ASP A 359 22.89 -15.80 -27.93
CA ASP A 359 23.19 -14.89 -26.82
C ASP A 359 23.92 -13.63 -27.30
N PRO A 360 23.45 -12.42 -26.90
CA PRO A 360 24.29 -11.24 -26.93
C PRO A 360 25.58 -11.45 -26.10
N ARG A 361 26.65 -10.71 -26.41
CA ARG A 361 27.93 -10.83 -25.68
C ARG A 361 27.72 -10.65 -24.16
N TYR A 362 28.29 -11.52 -23.32
CA TYR A 362 28.13 -11.45 -21.86
C TYR A 362 26.68 -11.61 -21.34
N GLN A 363 25.74 -12.14 -22.13
CA GLN A 363 24.34 -12.31 -21.68
C GLN A 363 24.24 -13.21 -20.45
N LYS A 364 24.87 -14.39 -20.47
CA LYS A 364 24.90 -15.30 -19.31
C LYS A 364 25.46 -14.62 -18.06
N LEU A 365 26.55 -13.85 -18.19
CA LEU A 365 27.13 -13.13 -17.06
C LEU A 365 26.13 -12.13 -16.47
N GLY A 366 25.43 -11.37 -17.32
CA GLY A 366 24.38 -10.45 -16.87
C GLY A 366 23.22 -11.17 -16.17
N VAL A 367 22.76 -12.31 -16.72
CA VAL A 367 21.75 -13.18 -16.09
C VAL A 367 22.24 -13.71 -14.74
N ASP A 368 23.53 -14.03 -14.61
CA ASP A 368 24.12 -14.48 -13.36
C ASP A 368 24.21 -13.37 -12.30
N ILE A 369 24.64 -12.17 -12.70
CA ILE A 369 24.72 -11.00 -11.82
C ILE A 369 23.32 -10.61 -11.33
N LEU A 370 22.35 -10.51 -12.25
CA LEU A 370 20.96 -10.19 -11.91
C LEU A 370 20.39 -11.19 -10.91
N PHE A 371 20.66 -12.48 -11.09
CA PHE A 371 20.18 -13.52 -10.18
C PHE A 371 20.67 -13.29 -8.75
N TRP A 372 21.98 -13.09 -8.57
CA TRP A 372 22.56 -12.89 -7.25
C TRP A 372 22.16 -11.54 -6.65
N ALA A 373 21.94 -10.52 -7.47
CA ALA A 373 21.38 -9.24 -7.01
C ALA A 373 19.95 -9.43 -6.47
N LEU A 374 19.09 -10.20 -7.16
CA LEU A 374 17.74 -10.52 -6.67
C LEU A 374 17.80 -11.29 -5.35
N ILE A 375 18.68 -12.30 -5.22
CA ILE A 375 18.87 -13.03 -3.96
C ILE A 375 19.30 -12.09 -2.83
N ALA A 376 20.27 -11.21 -3.08
CA ALA A 376 20.73 -10.25 -2.08
C ALA A 376 19.60 -9.30 -1.64
N VAL A 377 18.77 -8.84 -2.58
CA VAL A 377 17.61 -7.98 -2.27
C VAL A 377 16.57 -8.74 -1.43
N VAL A 378 16.22 -9.97 -1.79
CA VAL A 378 15.25 -10.78 -1.04
C VAL A 378 15.75 -11.02 0.38
N VAL A 379 16.96 -11.58 0.52
CA VAL A 379 17.54 -11.90 1.84
C VAL A 379 17.74 -10.64 2.67
N GLY A 380 18.31 -9.59 2.07
CA GLY A 380 18.53 -8.30 2.73
C GLY A 380 17.24 -7.65 3.21
N SER A 381 16.19 -7.67 2.39
CA SER A 381 14.87 -7.15 2.78
C SER A 381 14.26 -7.93 3.94
N PHE A 382 14.35 -9.26 3.95
CA PHE A 382 13.76 -10.07 5.02
C PHE A 382 14.50 -9.89 6.35
N ILE A 383 15.84 -9.83 6.30
CA ILE A 383 16.66 -9.49 7.47
C ILE A 383 16.33 -8.07 7.95
N GLY A 384 16.23 -7.10 7.04
CA GLY A 384 15.84 -5.74 7.35
C GLY A 384 14.50 -5.66 8.09
N ASN A 385 13.47 -6.32 7.55
CA ASN A 385 12.14 -6.38 8.15
C ASN A 385 12.17 -6.97 9.57
N PHE A 386 12.91 -8.07 9.76
CA PHE A 386 13.07 -8.69 11.08
C PHE A 386 13.74 -7.72 12.06
N LEU A 387 14.86 -7.11 11.68
CA LEU A 387 15.60 -6.19 12.55
C LEU A 387 14.80 -4.93 12.90
N ALA A 388 13.98 -4.43 11.97
CA ALA A 388 13.09 -3.29 12.20
C ALA A 388 11.97 -3.61 13.19
N ILE A 389 11.19 -4.68 12.94
CA ILE A 389 10.04 -5.05 13.77
C ILE A 389 10.49 -5.55 15.16
N ALA A 390 11.69 -6.12 15.25
CA ALA A 390 12.31 -6.50 16.52
C ALA A 390 12.94 -5.31 17.28
N HIS A 391 12.96 -4.09 16.71
CA HIS A 391 13.60 -2.90 17.27
C HIS A 391 15.11 -3.05 17.53
N ILE A 392 15.80 -3.82 16.70
CA ILE A 392 17.26 -4.05 16.79
C ILE A 392 18.04 -2.99 15.98
N ILE A 393 17.47 -2.51 14.88
CA ILE A 393 18.08 -1.45 14.04
C ILE A 393 17.78 -0.06 14.62
N PRO A 394 18.71 0.91 14.53
CA PRO A 394 18.43 2.30 14.87
C PRO A 394 17.24 2.86 14.09
N THR A 395 16.40 3.64 14.76
CA THR A 395 15.15 4.19 14.20
C THR A 395 15.38 5.00 12.93
N ASN A 396 16.41 5.84 12.91
CA ASN A 396 16.79 6.68 11.77
C ASN A 396 17.28 5.89 10.53
N LEU A 397 17.58 4.59 10.68
CA LEU A 397 17.98 3.71 9.58
C LEU A 397 16.86 2.74 9.18
N SER A 398 15.76 2.69 9.94
CA SER A 398 14.68 1.71 9.75
C SER A 398 14.02 1.86 8.38
N PHE A 399 13.70 3.09 7.95
CA PHE A 399 13.10 3.31 6.63
C PHE A 399 14.01 2.87 5.47
N TRP A 400 15.33 3.00 5.65
CA TRP A 400 16.33 2.74 4.60
C TRP A 400 16.70 1.27 4.48
N PHE A 401 16.96 0.59 5.60
CA PHE A 401 17.46 -0.78 5.61
C PHE A 401 16.51 -1.79 6.23
N GLY A 402 15.50 -1.30 6.93
CA GLY A 402 14.52 -2.08 7.68
C GLY A 402 13.20 -2.23 6.92
N HIS A 403 12.16 -1.63 7.49
CA HIS A 403 10.76 -1.78 7.08
C HIS A 403 10.15 -0.41 6.79
N GLN A 404 9.57 -0.19 5.60
CA GLN A 404 8.91 1.08 5.23
C GLN A 404 7.53 1.26 5.87
N GLY A 405 6.89 0.18 6.33
CA GLY A 405 5.59 0.25 7.04
C GLY A 405 4.36 0.24 6.14
N TYR A 406 4.53 0.11 4.83
CA TYR A 406 3.44 0.20 3.87
C TYR A 406 3.37 -1.07 3.03
N GLU A 407 2.20 -1.70 3.03
CA GLU A 407 2.04 -3.01 2.39
C GLU A 407 2.36 -2.96 0.89
N TYR A 408 2.95 -4.05 0.40
CA TYR A 408 3.52 -4.23 -0.95
C TYR A 408 4.84 -3.50 -1.21
N VAL A 409 5.17 -2.46 -0.44
CA VAL A 409 6.44 -1.73 -0.52
C VAL A 409 7.20 -1.76 0.82
N ASP A 410 7.01 -2.85 1.57
CA ASP A 410 7.50 -3.02 2.94
C ASP A 410 9.02 -3.03 3.07
N LEU A 411 9.74 -3.54 2.06
CA LEU A 411 11.21 -3.59 2.07
C LEU A 411 11.81 -2.20 2.24
N GLY A 412 12.86 -2.06 3.06
CA GLY A 412 13.59 -0.80 3.22
C GLY A 412 14.03 -0.16 1.90
N ARG A 413 14.13 1.17 1.89
CA ARG A 413 14.39 1.97 0.68
C ARG A 413 15.65 1.56 -0.09
N VAL A 414 16.72 1.15 0.59
CA VAL A 414 17.94 0.65 -0.08
C VAL A 414 17.67 -0.64 -0.85
N TRP A 415 16.90 -1.55 -0.27
CA TRP A 415 16.49 -2.79 -0.93
C TRP A 415 15.52 -2.53 -2.07
N GLN A 416 14.63 -1.54 -1.94
CA GLN A 416 13.76 -1.07 -3.01
C GLN A 416 14.55 -0.48 -4.19
N ILE A 417 15.56 0.34 -3.92
CA ILE A 417 16.49 0.86 -4.94
C ILE A 417 17.26 -0.29 -5.59
N GLY A 418 17.76 -1.25 -4.80
CA GLY A 418 18.43 -2.45 -5.30
C GLY A 418 17.53 -3.28 -6.22
N LYS A 419 16.26 -3.46 -5.85
CA LYS A 419 15.24 -4.10 -6.70
C LYS A 419 15.05 -3.35 -8.01
N PHE A 420 14.91 -2.02 -7.96
CA PHE A 420 14.75 -1.21 -9.15
C PHE A 420 15.97 -1.28 -10.07
N VAL A 421 17.19 -1.19 -9.53
CA VAL A 421 18.44 -1.36 -10.28
C VAL A 421 18.49 -2.76 -10.92
N GLY A 422 18.06 -3.80 -10.21
CA GLY A 422 17.91 -5.15 -10.77
C GLY A 422 16.92 -5.20 -11.95
N ILE A 423 15.76 -4.54 -11.83
CA ILE A 423 14.77 -4.43 -12.90
C ILE A 423 15.34 -3.65 -14.11
N LEU A 424 16.10 -2.57 -13.88
CA LEU A 424 16.77 -1.83 -14.96
C LEU A 424 17.87 -2.66 -15.64
N LEU A 425 18.61 -3.47 -14.87
CA LEU A 425 19.56 -4.42 -15.44
C LEU A 425 18.84 -5.48 -16.27
N TRP A 426 17.70 -6.00 -15.80
CA TRP A 426 16.86 -6.90 -16.58
C TRP A 426 16.37 -6.24 -17.88
N LEU A 427 15.86 -5.01 -17.81
CA LEU A 427 15.43 -4.23 -18.96
C LEU A 427 16.57 -4.09 -19.98
N PHE A 428 17.78 -3.77 -19.51
CA PHE A 428 18.96 -3.72 -20.35
C PHE A 428 19.23 -5.07 -21.04
N LEU A 429 19.19 -6.19 -20.32
CA LEU A 429 19.38 -7.53 -20.88
C LEU A 429 18.31 -7.90 -21.91
N MET A 430 17.05 -7.52 -21.68
CA MET A 430 15.96 -7.69 -22.63
C MET A 430 16.18 -6.86 -23.89
N MET A 431 16.46 -5.56 -23.74
CA MET A 431 16.67 -4.65 -24.86
C MET A 431 17.85 -5.09 -25.73
N ARG A 432 18.90 -5.68 -25.15
CA ARG A 432 20.01 -6.25 -25.92
C ARG A 432 19.60 -7.41 -26.82
N GLY A 433 18.67 -8.26 -26.37
CA GLY A 433 18.11 -9.33 -27.20
C GLY A 433 17.15 -8.80 -28.28
N ILE A 434 16.33 -7.81 -27.92
CA ILE A 434 15.27 -7.28 -28.79
C ILE A 434 15.81 -6.33 -29.88
N THR A 435 16.80 -5.48 -29.56
CA THR A 435 17.28 -4.42 -30.46
C THR A 435 17.86 -4.92 -31.77
N SER A 436 18.53 -6.07 -31.77
CA SER A 436 19.05 -6.72 -32.98
C SER A 436 17.91 -7.11 -33.92
N ALA A 437 16.85 -7.73 -33.39
CA ALA A 437 15.66 -8.11 -34.15
C ALA A 437 14.89 -6.88 -34.66
N LEU A 438 14.77 -5.82 -33.86
CA LEU A 438 14.16 -4.56 -34.29
C LEU A 438 14.92 -3.87 -35.44
N ARG A 439 16.19 -4.18 -35.69
CA ARG A 439 16.97 -3.61 -36.80
C ARG A 439 16.81 -4.39 -38.10
N GLN A 440 16.37 -5.64 -38.08
CA GLN A 440 16.17 -6.45 -39.29
C GLN A 440 15.00 -5.92 -40.14
N PRO A 441 14.98 -6.08 -41.48
CA PRO A 441 13.82 -5.71 -42.29
C PRO A 441 12.63 -6.64 -42.03
N GLY A 442 11.40 -6.15 -42.17
CA GLY A 442 10.16 -6.95 -42.00
C GLY A 442 9.11 -6.29 -41.10
N ASP A 443 8.03 -7.04 -40.80
CA ASP A 443 7.00 -6.60 -39.85
C ASP A 443 7.53 -6.68 -38.40
N LYS A 444 7.34 -5.59 -37.65
CA LYS A 444 7.81 -5.41 -36.27
C LYS A 444 6.69 -4.98 -35.33
N ASN A 445 5.43 -4.96 -35.76
CA ASN A 445 4.35 -4.40 -34.95
C ASN A 445 4.24 -5.13 -33.59
N LEU A 446 4.21 -6.46 -33.57
CA LEU A 446 4.15 -7.22 -32.31
C LEU A 446 5.42 -7.05 -31.47
N LEU A 447 6.60 -7.05 -32.10
CA LEU A 447 7.87 -6.86 -31.40
C LEU A 447 7.98 -5.46 -30.79
N ALA A 448 7.47 -4.42 -31.47
CA ALA A 448 7.41 -3.05 -30.95
C ALA A 448 6.45 -2.95 -29.76
N LEU A 449 5.31 -3.64 -29.80
CA LEU A 449 4.38 -3.71 -28.67
C LEU A 449 5.02 -4.41 -27.46
N LEU A 450 5.67 -5.56 -27.68
CA LEU A 450 6.44 -6.24 -26.65
C LEU A 450 7.54 -5.34 -26.07
N THR A 451 8.25 -4.60 -26.93
CA THR A 451 9.30 -3.67 -26.51
C THR A 451 8.72 -2.58 -25.60
N ALA A 452 7.60 -1.97 -25.98
CA ALA A 452 6.94 -0.95 -25.17
C ALA A 452 6.48 -1.52 -23.81
N SER A 453 5.93 -2.73 -23.79
CA SER A 453 5.53 -3.43 -22.56
C SER A 453 6.74 -3.72 -21.64
N VAL A 454 7.83 -4.24 -22.20
CA VAL A 454 9.09 -4.50 -21.46
C VAL A 454 9.66 -3.21 -20.87
N VAL A 455 9.64 -2.12 -21.63
CA VAL A 455 10.09 -0.79 -21.15
C VAL A 455 9.17 -0.28 -20.04
N ALA A 456 7.84 -0.41 -20.19
CA ALA A 456 6.89 -0.01 -19.16
C ALA A 456 7.11 -0.78 -17.85
N ILE A 457 7.19 -2.11 -17.90
CA ILE A 457 7.53 -2.96 -16.74
C ILE A 457 8.87 -2.54 -16.13
N GLY A 458 9.86 -2.23 -16.96
CA GLY A 458 11.20 -1.85 -16.48
C GLY A 458 11.26 -0.49 -15.76
N LEU A 459 10.47 0.49 -16.20
CA LEU A 459 10.59 1.88 -15.75
C LEU A 459 9.55 2.28 -14.70
N PHE A 460 8.34 1.75 -14.75
CA PHE A 460 7.22 2.21 -13.90
C PHE A 460 7.42 1.93 -12.42
N TYR A 461 8.22 0.92 -12.05
CA TYR A 461 8.59 0.68 -10.65
C TYR A 461 9.29 1.90 -10.00
N GLY A 462 9.91 2.78 -10.80
CA GLY A 462 10.54 4.01 -10.32
C GLY A 462 9.56 4.99 -9.66
N ALA A 463 8.26 4.93 -9.99
CA ALA A 463 7.24 5.77 -9.35
C ALA A 463 7.14 5.54 -7.84
N GLY A 464 7.47 4.33 -7.38
CA GLY A 464 7.48 3.98 -5.95
C GLY A 464 8.60 4.65 -5.14
N LEU A 465 9.45 5.48 -5.78
CA LEU A 465 10.50 6.24 -5.11
C LEU A 465 10.12 7.71 -4.83
N PHE A 466 8.96 8.18 -5.32
CA PHE A 466 8.54 9.59 -5.21
C PHE A 466 7.95 10.01 -3.85
N TYR A 467 8.04 9.15 -2.84
CA TYR A 467 7.76 9.48 -1.44
C TYR A 467 8.99 9.16 -0.58
N GLY A 468 9.19 9.90 0.51
CA GLY A 468 10.19 9.67 1.54
C GLY A 468 9.57 9.18 2.85
N GLU A 469 10.40 9.05 3.88
CA GLU A 469 10.03 8.53 5.21
C GLU A 469 8.90 9.32 5.88
N ARG A 470 9.00 10.65 5.84
CA ARG A 470 8.08 11.60 6.48
C ARG A 470 7.18 12.32 5.48
N THR A 471 6.94 11.73 4.31
CA THR A 471 6.01 12.30 3.33
C THR A 471 4.58 12.17 3.82
N HIS A 472 3.74 13.16 3.47
CA HIS A 472 2.31 13.15 3.74
C HIS A 472 1.67 11.83 3.29
N LEU A 473 0.83 11.24 4.16
CA LEU A 473 0.27 9.91 3.96
C LEU A 473 -0.50 9.78 2.62
N SER A 474 -1.37 10.73 2.26
CA SER A 474 -2.10 10.71 0.98
C SER A 474 -1.19 10.73 -0.25
N VAL A 475 -0.02 11.39 -0.18
CA VAL A 475 0.94 11.45 -1.28
C VAL A 475 1.68 10.12 -1.42
N MET A 476 2.08 9.55 -0.29
CA MET A 476 2.68 8.23 -0.23
C MET A 476 1.71 7.15 -0.72
N GLU A 477 0.42 7.24 -0.37
CA GLU A 477 -0.64 6.35 -0.86
C GLU A 477 -0.84 6.46 -2.37
N TYR A 478 -0.89 7.69 -2.90
CA TYR A 478 -0.97 7.92 -4.34
C TYR A 478 0.16 7.20 -5.08
N TRP A 479 1.42 7.45 -4.72
CA TRP A 479 2.57 6.83 -5.40
C TRP A 479 2.74 5.34 -5.13
N ARG A 480 2.27 4.83 -3.99
CA ARG A 480 2.25 3.40 -3.72
C ARG A 480 1.37 2.68 -4.73
N TRP A 481 0.16 3.18 -4.99
CA TRP A 481 -0.74 2.53 -5.95
C TRP A 481 -0.28 2.62 -7.41
N TRP A 482 0.61 3.55 -7.76
CA TRP A 482 1.30 3.52 -9.06
C TRP A 482 2.14 2.25 -9.27
N VAL A 483 2.76 1.72 -8.21
CA VAL A 483 3.57 0.50 -8.33
C VAL A 483 2.86 -0.77 -7.90
N VAL A 484 1.63 -0.67 -7.39
CA VAL A 484 0.81 -1.82 -6.97
C VAL A 484 -0.35 -2.08 -7.93
N HIS A 485 -1.09 -1.04 -8.35
CA HIS A 485 -2.23 -1.20 -9.26
C HIS A 485 -1.87 -1.06 -10.73
N LEU A 486 -0.98 -0.11 -11.05
CA LEU A 486 -0.62 0.18 -12.44
C LEU A 486 0.56 -0.68 -12.96
N TRP A 487 1.40 -1.20 -12.06
CA TRP A 487 2.62 -1.94 -12.42
C TRP A 487 2.58 -3.46 -12.22
N VAL A 488 2.05 -3.94 -11.07
CA VAL A 488 1.86 -5.38 -10.81
C VAL A 488 0.68 -5.89 -11.63
#